data_AF-A0AA50W332-F1
#
_entry.id   AF-A0AA50W332-F1
#
_cell.length_a   1.000
_cell.length_b   1.000
_cell.length_c   1.000
_cell.angle_alpha   90.00
_cell.angle_beta   90.00
_cell.angle_gamma   90.00
#
_symmetry.space_group_name_H-M   'P 1'
#
loop_
_entity.id
_entity.type
_entity.pdbx_description
1 polymer ?
#
loop_
_entity_poly.entity_id
_entity_poly.type
_entity_poly.pdbx_seq_one_letter_code
_entity_poly.pdbx_strand_id
1 'polypeptide(L)'
;RDFCWSPSDNVLAYWVAEDKDVPARVTLLEIPNRTETRSKNLFSVADCKIHWQKSGDYLCVKVDRYSKVKKDKNEIKYSGMYYNFEIFHMREKV
;
A
#
# COMPACT_ATOMS: atom_id res chain seq x y z
N ARG A 1 -3.16 -7.56 6.22
CA ARG A 1 -4.23 -6.76 5.56
C ARG A 1 -4.51 -5.62 6.49
N ASP A 2 -4.04 -4.43 6.14
CA ASP A 2 -4.05 -3.26 7.01
C ASP A 2 -4.75 -2.10 6.28
N PHE A 3 -5.56 -1.34 7.01
CA PHE A 3 -6.26 -0.16 6.49
C PHE A 3 -6.23 0.94 7.53
N CYS A 4 -6.25 2.20 7.08
CA CYS A 4 -6.30 3.35 7.96
C CYS A 4 -7.01 4.53 7.30
N TRP A 5 -7.69 5.31 8.13
CA TRP A 5 -8.39 6.51 7.70
C TRP A 5 -7.45 7.70 7.62
N SER A 6 -7.68 8.58 6.64
CA SER A 6 -7.13 9.92 6.68
C SER A 6 -7.60 10.62 7.97
N PRO A 7 -6.72 11.34 8.67
CA PRO A 7 -7.09 12.05 9.89
C PRO A 7 -7.94 13.29 9.64
N SER A 8 -8.02 13.79 8.40
CA SER A 8 -8.71 15.04 8.06
C SER A 8 -9.80 14.90 6.98
N ASP A 9 -9.81 13.80 6.23
CA ASP A 9 -10.74 13.58 5.11
C ASP A 9 -11.42 12.22 5.22
N ASN A 10 -12.57 12.05 4.55
CA ASN A 10 -13.29 10.76 4.47
C ASN A 10 -12.65 9.81 3.43
N VAL A 11 -11.34 9.62 3.54
CA VAL A 11 -10.55 8.76 2.65
C VAL A 11 -10.00 7.59 3.44
N LEU A 12 -10.27 6.38 2.95
CA LEU A 12 -9.73 5.13 3.46
C LEU A 12 -8.52 4.73 2.63
N ALA A 13 -7.36 4.58 3.25
CA ALA A 13 -6.21 3.93 2.64
C ALA A 13 -6.17 2.46 3.04
N TYR A 14 -5.95 1.58 2.07
CA TYR A 14 -5.73 0.17 2.34
C TYR A 14 -4.78 -0.42 1.30
N TRP A 15 -4.24 -1.59 1.61
CA TRP A 15 -3.46 -2.35 0.64
C TRP A 15 -3.89 -3.81 0.58
N VAL A 16 -3.70 -4.39 -0.60
CA VAL A 16 -3.94 -5.80 -0.88
C VAL A 16 -2.62 -6.42 -1.34
N ALA A 17 -2.29 -7.59 -0.77
CA ALA A 17 -1.10 -8.33 -1.15
C ALA A 17 -1.24 -8.96 -2.55
N GLU A 18 -0.10 -9.31 -3.14
CA GLU A 18 -0.05 -10.07 -4.39
C GLU A 18 -0.80 -11.39 -4.25
N ASP A 19 -1.60 -11.74 -5.26
CA ASP A 19 -2.22 -13.05 -5.38
C ASP A 19 -2.18 -13.54 -6.83
N LYS A 20 -1.49 -14.66 -7.06
CA LYS A 20 -1.23 -15.24 -8.39
C LYS A 20 -0.74 -14.19 -9.39
N ASP A 21 -1.59 -13.79 -10.32
CA ASP A 21 -1.31 -12.85 -11.41
C ASP A 21 -1.76 -11.42 -11.09
N VAL A 22 -2.32 -11.19 -9.89
CA VAL A 22 -2.76 -9.88 -9.42
C VAL A 22 -1.64 -9.24 -8.60
N PRO A 23 -1.14 -8.05 -8.98
CA PRO A 23 -0.10 -7.35 -8.23
C PRO A 23 -0.61 -6.85 -6.88
N ALA A 24 0.30 -6.60 -5.95
CA ALA A 24 -0.05 -5.87 -4.74
C ALA A 24 -0.52 -4.46 -5.13
N ARG A 25 -1.47 -3.91 -4.37
CA ARG A 25 -2.04 -2.60 -4.69
C ARG A 25 -2.34 -1.83 -3.43
N VAL A 26 -1.91 -0.57 -3.40
CA VAL A 26 -2.35 0.42 -2.42
C VAL A 26 -3.46 1.24 -3.07
N THR A 27 -4.58 1.42 -2.36
CA THR A 27 -5.72 2.16 -2.86
C THR A 27 -6.18 3.19 -1.83
N LEU A 28 -6.51 4.38 -2.33
CA LEU A 28 -7.22 5.44 -1.63
C LEU A 28 -8.67 5.45 -2.09
N LEU A 29 -9.58 5.21 -1.16
CA LEU A 29 -11.01 5.10 -1.40
C LEU A 29 -11.74 6.21 -0.68
N GLU A 30 -12.41 7.08 -1.44
CA GLU A 30 -13.27 8.11 -0.90
C GLU A 30 -14.64 7.52 -0.50
N ILE A 31 -15.09 7.86 0.70
CA ILE A 31 -16.37 7.43 1.27
C ILE A 31 -17.26 8.67 1.49
N PRO A 32 -18.57 8.60 1.19
CA PRO A 32 -19.39 7.40 0.97
C PRO A 32 -19.44 6.88 -0.47
N ASN A 33 -18.96 7.65 -1.44
CA ASN A 33 -19.13 7.35 -2.87
C ASN A 33 -18.42 6.08 -3.34
N ARG A 34 -17.47 5.56 -2.54
CA ARG A 34 -16.62 4.40 -2.87
C ARG A 34 -15.82 4.62 -4.16
N THR A 35 -15.41 5.86 -4.38
CA THR A 35 -14.58 6.24 -5.54
C THR A 35 -13.12 5.96 -5.22
N GLU A 36 -12.43 5.16 -6.05
CA GLU A 36 -10.98 5.00 -5.94
C GLU A 36 -10.30 6.27 -6.48
N THR A 37 -9.88 7.17 -5.58
CA THR A 37 -9.26 8.45 -5.96
C THR A 37 -7.83 8.28 -6.44
N ARG A 38 -7.12 7.27 -5.90
CA ARG A 38 -5.78 6.92 -6.34
C ARG A 38 -5.53 5.44 -6.09
N SER A 39 -4.81 4.81 -7.00
CA SER A 39 -4.35 3.43 -6.84
C SER A 39 -2.95 3.28 -7.39
N LYS A 40 -2.10 2.52 -6.69
CA LYS A 40 -0.73 2.23 -7.11
C LYS A 40 -0.45 0.74 -7.01
N ASN A 41 -0.13 0.14 -8.15
CA ASN A 41 0.32 -1.24 -8.23
C ASN A 41 1.79 -1.33 -7.79
N LEU A 42 2.10 -2.37 -7.04
CA LEU A 42 3.40 -2.68 -6.49
C LEU A 42 3.75 -4.13 -6.84
N PHE A 43 5.04 -4.40 -6.98
CA PHE A 43 5.57 -5.70 -7.37
C PHE A 43 6.69 -6.12 -6.43
N SER A 44 6.82 -7.42 -6.23
CA SER A 44 7.76 -8.05 -5.31
C SER A 44 7.61 -7.52 -3.88
N VAL A 45 6.37 -7.48 -3.38
CA VAL A 45 6.01 -6.93 -2.07
C VAL A 45 5.83 -8.04 -1.03
N ALA A 46 6.55 -7.95 0.08
CA ALA A 46 6.36 -8.82 1.24
C ALA A 46 5.34 -8.25 2.24
N ASP A 47 5.39 -6.93 2.49
CA ASP A 47 4.50 -6.23 3.42
C ASP A 47 4.38 -4.75 3.06
N CYS A 48 3.27 -4.12 3.47
CA CYS A 48 3.10 -2.67 3.40
C CYS A 48 2.62 -2.13 4.75
N LYS A 49 3.23 -1.04 5.20
CA LYS A 49 2.77 -0.25 6.36
C LYS A 49 2.37 1.14 5.92
N ILE A 50 1.16 1.53 6.30
CA ILE A 50 0.54 2.77 5.86
C ILE A 50 0.57 3.79 7.00
N HIS A 51 1.13 4.97 6.74
CA HIS A 51 1.33 6.04 7.71
C HIS A 51 0.78 7.36 7.18
N TRP A 52 -0.28 7.86 7.82
CA TRP A 52 -0.81 9.19 7.54
C TRP A 52 -0.02 10.26 8.28
N GLN A 53 0.31 11.33 7.57
CA GLN A 53 0.77 12.57 8.19
C GLN A 53 -0.42 13.24 8.92
N LYS A 54 -0.16 13.89 10.05
CA LYS A 54 -1.22 14.31 10.99
C LYS A 54 -2.27 15.27 10.41
N SER A 55 -1.93 16.11 9.44
CA SER A 55 -2.90 16.98 8.76
C SER A 55 -3.59 16.31 7.56
N GLY A 56 -3.20 15.07 7.23
CA GLY A 56 -3.75 14.28 6.12
C GLY A 56 -3.26 14.73 4.75
N ASP A 57 -2.28 15.63 4.67
CA ASP A 57 -1.78 16.16 3.40
C ASP A 57 -0.86 15.18 2.67
N TYR A 58 -0.28 14.24 3.43
CA TYR A 58 0.61 13.20 2.93
C TYR A 58 0.23 11.84 3.49
N LEU A 59 0.33 10.84 2.63
CA LEU A 59 0.35 9.44 3.02
C LEU A 59 1.70 8.84 2.64
N CYS A 60 2.37 8.20 3.59
CA CYS A 60 3.57 7.41 3.33
C CYS A 60 3.22 5.92 3.44
N VAL A 61 3.61 5.15 2.43
CA VAL A 61 3.57 3.69 2.51
C VAL A 61 5.00 3.16 2.49
N LYS A 62 5.41 2.55 3.60
CA LYS A 62 6.64 1.75 3.64
C LYS A 62 6.33 0.41 2.98
N VAL A 63 6.98 0.15 1.85
CA VAL A 63 6.85 -1.09 1.09
C VAL A 63 8.08 -1.94 1.36
N ASP A 64 7.90 -3.04 2.08
CA ASP A 64 8.95 -4.03 2.27
C ASP A 64 8.97 -4.95 1.05
N ARG A 65 10.08 -4.91 0.30
CA ARG A 65 10.26 -5.58 -0.98
C ARG A 65 11.26 -6.71 -0.89
N TYR A 66 11.14 -7.68 -1.79
CA TYR A 66 12.07 -8.80 -1.92
C TYR A 66 12.63 -8.89 -3.34
N SER A 67 13.80 -9.50 -3.49
CA SER A 67 14.37 -9.82 -4.81
C SER A 67 14.01 -11.22 -5.28
N LYS A 68 13.88 -12.18 -4.34
CA LYS A 68 13.45 -13.55 -4.66
C LYS A 68 12.51 -14.08 -3.58
N VAL A 69 11.50 -14.81 -4.03
CA VAL A 69 10.54 -15.54 -3.18
C VAL A 69 10.65 -17.03 -3.43
N LYS A 70 10.70 -17.83 -2.37
CA LYS A 70 10.57 -19.29 -2.42
C LYS A 70 9.36 -19.70 -1.59
N LYS A 71 8.37 -20.31 -2.23
CA LYS A 71 7.21 -20.90 -1.56
C LYS A 71 7.51 -22.36 -1.28
N ASP A 72 7.69 -22.71 -0.01
CA ASP A 72 7.70 -24.08 0.48
C ASP A 72 6.32 -24.42 1.07
N LYS A 73 6.00 -25.70 1.24
CA LYS A 73 4.62 -26.21 1.45
C LYS A 73 3.73 -25.35 2.36
N ASN A 74 4.27 -24.83 3.47
CA ASN A 74 3.57 -23.93 4.40
C ASN A 74 4.31 -22.62 4.73
N GLU A 75 5.44 -22.33 4.09
CA GLU A 75 6.26 -21.16 4.41
C GLU A 75 6.66 -20.39 3.16
N ILE A 76 6.47 -19.07 3.20
CA ILE A 76 7.01 -18.16 2.19
C ILE A 76 8.32 -17.61 2.73
N LYS A 77 9.42 -17.88 2.03
CA LYS A 77 10.75 -17.35 2.35
C LYS A 77 11.14 -16.29 1.35
N TYR A 78 11.36 -15.07 1.84
CA TYR A 78 11.85 -13.94 1.06
C TYR A 78 13.36 -13.81 1.22
N SER A 79 14.04 -13.33 0.18
CA SER A 79 15.48 -13.03 0.21
C SER A 79 15.82 -11.79 -0.60
N GLY A 80 16.92 -11.13 -0.23
CA GLY A 80 17.27 -9.80 -0.76
C GLY A 80 16.24 -8.75 -0.37
N MET A 81 15.92 -8.66 0.92
CA MET A 81 14.94 -7.69 1.43
C MET A 81 15.48 -6.26 1.35
N TYR A 82 14.64 -5.33 0.91
CA TYR A 82 14.90 -3.89 0.94
C TYR A 82 13.56 -3.17 1.12
N TYR A 83 13.59 -1.84 1.30
CA TYR A 83 12.37 -1.06 1.49
C TYR A 83 12.36 0.20 0.63
N ASN A 84 11.17 0.53 0.15
CA ASN A 84 10.89 1.79 -0.53
C ASN A 84 9.82 2.55 0.27
N PHE A 85 9.86 3.87 0.19
CA PHE A 85 8.77 4.71 0.69
C PHE A 85 8.03 5.31 -0.49
N GLU A 86 6.74 5.00 -0.56
CA GLU A 86 5.82 5.58 -1.53
C GLU A 86 5.11 6.75 -0.86
N ILE A 87 5.39 7.97 -1.31
CA ILE A 87 4.78 9.19 -0.78
C ILE A 87 3.66 9.64 -1.71
N PHE A 88 2.46 9.72 -1.17
CA PHE A 88 1.29 10.25 -1.86
C PHE A 88 1.04 11.67 -1.37
N HIS A 89 1.08 12.61 -2.31
CA HIS A 89 0.68 13.98 -2.10
C HIS A 89 -0.83 14.06 -2.30
N MET A 90 -1.57 14.36 -1.23
CA MET A 90 -3.03 14.27 -1.21
C MET A 90 -3.72 15.54 -1.73
N ARG A 91 -3.01 16.66 -1.70
CA ARG A 91 -3.52 17.98 -2.11
C ARG A 91 -3.11 18.36 -3.53
N GLU A 92 -2.20 17.62 -4.14
CA GLU A 92 -1.82 17.82 -5.53
C GLU A 92 -2.95 17.32 -6.44
N LYS A 93 -3.37 18.17 -7.38
CA LYS A 93 -4.31 17.76 -8.42
C LYS A 93 -3.60 16.81 -9.38
N VAL A 94 -4.21 15.65 -9.60
CA VAL A 94 -3.81 14.68 -10.63
C VAL A 94 -4.16 15.22 -12.01
#